data_AF-A0A9D6UG63-F1
#
_entry.id   AF-A0A9D6UG63-F1
#
_cell.length_a   1.000
_cell.length_b   1.000
_cell.length_c   1.000
_cell.angle_alpha   90.00
_cell.angle_beta   90.00
_cell.angle_gamma   90.00
#
_symmetry.space_group_name_H-M   'P 1'
#
loop_
_entity.id
_entity.type
_entity.pdbx_description
1 polymer ?
#
loop_
_entity_poly.entity_id
_entity_poly.type
_entity_poly.pdbx_seq_one_letter_code
_entity_poly.pdbx_strand_id
1 'polypeptide(L)'
;MNAQWRSLEELAQDADVLSRIEQEFPMLGAALAAPRDRRQALALMAASLALAGAGLSGCDGAPEGQLIPAVRMPPGVVPGMPDYYSSAHIEGGYAAGTVVKHFMGRPIKVEGNPFHPASLGATSAIAQAELLDFYDPRRSWGVMQ
;
A
#
# COMPACT_ATOMS: atom_id res chain seq x y z
N MET A 1 -32.07 3.00 -24.56
CA MET A 1 -32.28 1.84 -23.64
C MET A 1 -31.10 0.91 -23.89
N ASN A 2 -30.13 0.90 -22.98
CA ASN A 2 -28.92 0.09 -23.17
C ASN A 2 -29.29 -1.38 -23.03
N ALA A 3 -29.11 -2.16 -24.09
CA ALA A 3 -29.24 -3.60 -24.03
C ALA A 3 -28.27 -4.11 -22.96
N GLN A 4 -28.82 -4.70 -21.89
CA GLN A 4 -28.01 -5.32 -20.86
C GLN A 4 -27.61 -6.70 -21.38
N TRP A 5 -26.31 -6.91 -21.51
CA TRP A 5 -25.70 -8.19 -21.88
C TRP A 5 -26.21 -9.30 -20.96
N ARG A 6 -26.70 -10.40 -21.54
CA ARG A 6 -27.18 -11.55 -20.77
C ARG A 6 -26.08 -12.58 -20.56
N SER A 7 -25.05 -12.59 -21.41
CA SER A 7 -23.85 -13.41 -21.22
C SER A 7 -22.58 -12.75 -21.74
N LEU A 8 -21.44 -13.30 -21.33
CA LEU A 8 -20.12 -12.84 -21.77
C LEU A 8 -19.88 -13.13 -23.26
N GLU A 9 -20.48 -14.19 -23.80
CA GLU A 9 -20.39 -14.53 -25.22
C GLU A 9 -21.12 -13.52 -26.09
N GLU A 10 -22.23 -12.97 -25.61
CA GLU A 10 -23.00 -11.92 -26.29
C GLU A 10 -22.18 -10.61 -26.36
N LEU A 11 -21.50 -10.26 -25.27
CA LEU A 11 -20.61 -9.09 -25.19
C LEU A 11 -19.38 -9.25 -26.10
N ALA A 12 -18.81 -10.45 -26.19
CA ALA A 12 -17.63 -10.73 -27.01
C ALA A 12 -17.90 -10.65 -28.52
N GLN A 13 -19.17 -10.64 -28.94
CA GLN A 13 -19.59 -10.59 -30.34
C GLN A 13 -20.13 -9.21 -30.75
N ASP A 14 -20.20 -8.25 -29.82
CA ASP A 14 -20.70 -6.91 -30.12
C ASP A 14 -19.69 -6.07 -30.92
N ALA A 15 -20.16 -5.45 -32.00
CA ALA A 15 -19.36 -4.66 -32.91
C ALA A 15 -18.81 -3.38 -32.24
N ASP A 16 -19.58 -2.77 -31.33
CA ASP A 16 -19.15 -1.59 -30.57
C ASP A 16 -18.03 -1.92 -29.57
N VAL A 17 -18.01 -3.14 -29.03
CA VAL A 17 -16.97 -3.61 -28.12
C VAL A 17 -15.70 -3.98 -28.88
N LEU A 18 -15.84 -4.71 -30.00
CA LEU A 18 -14.71 -5.12 -30.83
C LEU A 18 -13.95 -3.92 -31.41
N SER A 19 -14.68 -2.89 -31.87
CA SER A 19 -14.07 -1.66 -32.39
C SER A 19 -13.31 -0.87 -31.32
N ARG A 20 -13.76 -0.88 -30.06
CA ARG A 20 -13.05 -0.27 -28.92
C ARG A 20 -11.78 -1.06 -28.58
N ILE A 21 -11.85 -2.39 -28.57
CA ILE A 21 -10.68 -3.25 -28.32
C ILE A 21 -9.62 -3.07 -29.41
N GLU A 22 -9.99 -2.93 -30.68
CA GLU A 22 -9.05 -2.64 -31.77
C GLU A 22 -8.37 -1.27 -31.63
N GLN A 23 -9.10 -0.26 -31.14
CA GLN A 23 -8.55 1.08 -30.90
C GLN A 23 -7.59 1.12 -29.71
N GLU A 24 -7.94 0.45 -28.62
CA GLU A 24 -7.16 0.45 -27.37
C GLU A 24 -5.99 -0.55 -27.42
N PHE A 25 -6.19 -1.70 -28.06
CA PHE A 25 -5.24 -2.81 -28.11
C PHE A 25 -5.11 -3.35 -29.54
N PRO A 26 -4.48 -2.60 -30.46
CA PRO A 26 -4.43 -2.93 -31.89
C PRO A 26 -3.83 -4.31 -32.18
N MET A 27 -2.88 -4.78 -31.36
CA MET A 27 -2.31 -6.13 -31.47
C MET A 27 -3.26 -7.24 -30.98
N LEU A 28 -4.10 -6.95 -29.99
CA LEU A 28 -5.07 -7.90 -29.43
C LEU A 28 -6.33 -8.00 -30.29
N GLY A 29 -6.82 -6.87 -30.82
CA GLY A 29 -7.99 -6.83 -31.70
C GLY A 29 -7.79 -7.67 -32.97
N ALA A 30 -6.65 -7.50 -33.66
CA ALA A 30 -6.30 -8.30 -34.84
C ALA A 30 -6.15 -9.80 -34.52
N ALA A 31 -5.67 -10.15 -33.34
CA ALA A 31 -5.55 -11.52 -32.87
C ALA A 31 -6.89 -12.18 -32.54
N LEU A 32 -7.88 -11.41 -32.08
CA LEU A 32 -9.22 -11.88 -31.73
C LEU A 32 -10.14 -12.02 -32.96
N ALA A 33 -9.96 -11.17 -33.98
CA ALA A 33 -10.75 -11.18 -35.21
C ALA A 33 -10.34 -12.26 -36.24
N ALA A 34 -9.21 -12.94 -36.05
CA ALA A 34 -8.71 -13.94 -36.99
C ALA A 34 -9.50 -15.27 -36.95
N PRO A 35 -9.85 -15.88 -38.11
CA PRO A 35 -10.52 -17.17 -38.16
C PRO A 35 -9.65 -18.27 -37.57
N ARG A 36 -10.17 -18.96 -36.53
CA ARG A 36 -9.35 -19.86 -35.71
C ARG A 36 -9.10 -21.21 -36.38
N ASP A 37 -7.92 -21.35 -36.98
CA ASP A 37 -7.31 -22.66 -37.24
C ASP A 37 -6.63 -23.20 -35.95
N ARG A 38 -6.50 -24.53 -35.82
CA ARG A 38 -5.88 -25.19 -34.66
C ARG A 38 -4.48 -24.63 -34.36
N ARG A 39 -3.70 -24.34 -35.41
CA ARG A 39 -2.36 -23.77 -35.27
C ARG A 39 -2.39 -22.34 -34.71
N GLN A 40 -3.38 -21.53 -35.11
CA GLN A 40 -3.55 -20.17 -34.60
C GLN A 40 -4.04 -20.18 -33.14
N ALA A 41 -4.93 -21.10 -32.78
CA ALA A 41 -5.35 -21.27 -31.39
C ALA A 41 -4.18 -21.65 -30.46
N LEU A 42 -3.30 -22.56 -30.90
CA LEU A 42 -2.09 -22.90 -30.16
C LEU A 42 -1.08 -21.75 -30.10
N ALA A 43 -0.95 -20.98 -31.18
CA ALA A 43 -0.09 -19.79 -31.21
C ALA A 43 -0.60 -18.70 -30.23
N LEU A 44 -1.90 -18.48 -30.16
CA LEU A 44 -2.51 -17.53 -29.22
C LEU A 44 -2.36 -17.98 -27.76
N MET A 45 -2.52 -19.27 -27.47
CA MET A 45 -2.25 -19.82 -26.14
C MET A 45 -0.78 -19.68 -25.75
N ALA A 46 0.14 -19.94 -26.67
CA ALA A 46 1.57 -19.74 -26.42
C ALA A 46 1.92 -18.26 -26.20
N ALA A 47 1.31 -17.36 -26.97
CA ALA A 47 1.50 -15.92 -26.82
C ALA A 47 0.93 -15.39 -25.50
N SER A 48 -0.25 -15.85 -25.08
CA SER A 48 -0.85 -15.46 -23.80
C SER A 48 -0.07 -16.02 -22.61
N LEU A 49 0.47 -17.24 -22.70
CA LEU A 49 1.40 -17.80 -21.72
C LEU A 49 2.72 -17.02 -21.66
N ALA A 50 3.24 -16.54 -22.79
CA ALA A 50 4.45 -15.73 -22.84
C ALA A 50 4.23 -14.33 -22.24
N LEU A 51 3.10 -13.67 -22.56
CA LEU A 51 2.71 -12.38 -21.97
C LEU A 51 2.40 -12.50 -20.48
N ALA A 52 1.70 -13.55 -20.07
CA ALA A 52 1.48 -13.84 -18.65
C ALA A 52 2.80 -14.17 -17.96
N GLY A 53 3.70 -14.95 -18.58
CA GLY A 53 5.00 -15.29 -18.02
C GLY A 53 5.94 -14.08 -17.88
N ALA A 54 5.93 -13.15 -18.84
CA ALA A 54 6.69 -11.90 -18.80
C ALA A 54 6.02 -10.82 -17.90
N GLY A 55 4.71 -10.88 -17.69
CA GLY A 55 3.98 -10.01 -16.76
C GLY A 55 3.92 -10.55 -15.32
N LEU A 56 4.12 -11.86 -15.12
CA LEU A 56 4.20 -12.52 -13.81
C LEU A 56 5.63 -12.67 -13.30
N SER A 57 6.64 -12.35 -14.12
CA SER A 57 7.95 -11.99 -13.58
C SER A 57 7.78 -10.64 -12.88
N GLY A 58 7.32 -10.67 -11.63
CA GLY A 58 7.18 -9.52 -10.71
C GLY A 58 8.51 -8.87 -10.33
N CYS A 59 9.48 -8.89 -11.25
CA CYS A 59 10.65 -8.04 -11.26
C CYS A 59 10.30 -6.71 -11.93
N ASP A 60 9.19 -6.09 -11.53
CA ASP A 60 9.22 -4.62 -11.50
C ASP A 60 10.33 -4.30 -10.52
N GLY A 61 11.49 -3.89 -11.05
CA GLY A 61 12.61 -3.45 -10.24
C GLY A 61 12.05 -2.42 -9.28
N ALA A 62 11.98 -2.76 -7.99
CA ALA A 62 11.59 -1.82 -6.97
C ALA A 62 12.35 -0.52 -7.26
N PRO A 63 11.67 0.63 -7.36
CA PRO A 63 12.31 1.87 -7.76
C PRO A 63 13.58 2.01 -6.92
N GLU A 64 14.72 2.30 -7.56
CA GLU A 64 16.02 2.38 -6.87
C GLU A 64 15.88 3.34 -5.68
N GLY A 65 15.68 2.77 -4.50
CA GLY A 65 15.43 3.52 -3.30
C GLY A 65 16.74 4.11 -2.84
N GLN A 66 16.86 5.43 -2.86
CA GLN A 66 18.05 6.08 -2.33
C GLN A 66 18.12 5.83 -0.80
N LEU A 67 19.11 5.05 -0.37
CA LEU A 67 19.42 4.84 1.05
C LEU A 67 20.24 6.02 1.57
N ILE A 68 19.63 6.88 2.37
CA ILE A 68 20.29 8.04 2.97
C ILE A 68 20.68 7.69 4.42
N PRO A 69 21.97 7.50 4.74
CA PRO A 69 22.41 7.25 6.11
C PRO A 69 22.40 8.54 6.94
N ALA A 70 22.37 8.39 8.26
CA ALA A 70 22.51 9.52 9.17
C ALA A 70 23.92 10.13 9.06
N VAL A 71 24.01 11.46 8.90
CA VAL A 71 25.29 12.18 8.85
C VAL A 71 26.06 12.06 10.17
N ARG A 72 25.33 12.10 11.29
CA ARG A 72 25.84 11.83 12.63
C ARG A 72 24.86 10.92 13.33
N MET A 73 25.34 9.74 13.69
CA MET A 73 24.51 8.74 14.34
C MET A 73 24.36 9.07 15.83
N PRO A 74 23.13 9.15 16.37
CA PRO A 74 22.92 9.33 17.80
C PRO A 74 23.49 8.14 18.58
N PRO A 75 24.04 8.36 19.79
CA PRO A 75 24.49 7.26 20.62
C PRO A 75 23.30 6.37 21.03
N GLY A 76 23.46 5.06 20.92
CA GLY A 76 22.48 4.07 21.39
C GLY A 76 21.37 3.70 20.41
N VAL A 77 21.22 4.40 19.28
CA VAL A 77 20.27 4.03 18.22
C VAL A 77 20.94 3.04 17.28
N VAL A 78 20.29 1.91 16.94
CA VAL A 78 20.83 0.93 15.97
C VAL A 78 19.92 0.86 14.74
N PRO A 79 20.45 1.14 13.52
CA PRO A 79 19.69 1.05 12.29
C PRO A 79 19.02 -0.29 12.10
N GLY A 80 17.70 -0.26 11.87
CA GLY A 80 16.89 -1.47 11.68
C GLY A 80 16.32 -2.06 12.97
N MET A 81 16.76 -1.59 14.16
CA MET A 81 16.18 -2.00 15.43
C MET A 81 15.31 -0.87 16.01
N PRO A 82 14.08 -1.16 16.48
CA PRO A 82 13.27 -0.15 17.14
C PRO A 82 13.72 0.08 18.58
N ASP A 83 13.66 1.33 19.01
CA ASP A 83 13.92 1.77 20.37
C ASP A 83 12.60 1.95 21.13
N TYR A 84 12.61 1.79 22.45
CA TYR A 84 11.42 1.97 23.29
C TYR A 84 11.68 3.02 24.35
N TYR A 85 10.78 4.00 24.43
CA TYR A 85 10.87 5.10 25.37
C TYR A 85 9.64 5.12 26.28
N SER A 86 9.87 5.28 27.58
CA SER A 86 8.80 5.47 28.56
C SER A 86 8.32 6.92 28.51
N SER A 87 7.03 7.12 28.30
CA SER A 87 6.36 8.43 28.24
C SER A 87 5.05 8.41 29.03
N ALA A 88 4.25 9.46 28.94
CA ALA A 88 2.89 9.50 29.46
C ALA A 88 1.97 10.30 28.53
N HIS A 89 0.71 9.85 28.42
CA HIS A 89 -0.38 10.54 27.73
C HIS A 89 -1.32 11.18 28.75
N ILE A 90 -1.85 12.37 28.48
CA ILE A 90 -2.83 13.02 29.35
C ILE A 90 -4.24 12.71 28.82
N GLU A 91 -5.01 11.96 29.60
CA GLU A 91 -6.39 11.63 29.31
C GLU A 91 -7.29 12.08 30.48
N GLY A 92 -8.29 12.92 30.20
CA GLY A 92 -9.22 13.39 31.24
C GLY A 92 -8.57 14.16 32.40
N GLY A 93 -7.41 14.77 32.19
CA GLY A 93 -6.65 15.50 33.21
C GLY A 93 -5.70 14.63 34.06
N TYR A 94 -5.62 13.32 33.80
CA TYR A 94 -4.71 12.40 34.45
C TYR A 94 -3.65 11.88 33.47
N ALA A 95 -2.45 11.63 33.97
CA ALA A 95 -1.38 11.04 33.17
C ALA A 95 -1.48 9.50 33.18
N ALA A 96 -1.68 8.91 32.01
CA ALA A 96 -1.55 7.48 31.77
C ALA A 96 -0.13 7.17 31.28
N GLY A 97 0.60 6.30 31.98
CA GLY A 97 1.95 5.89 31.59
C GLY A 97 1.94 5.06 30.30
N THR A 98 2.78 5.43 29.35
CA THR A 98 2.88 4.77 28.04
C THR A 98 4.33 4.40 27.73
N VAL A 99 4.50 3.45 26.82
CA VAL A 99 5.77 3.10 26.21
C VAL A 99 5.61 3.27 24.71
N VAL A 100 6.48 4.08 24.12
CA VAL A 100 6.40 4.45 22.71
C VAL A 100 7.55 3.79 21.96
N LYS A 101 7.20 2.97 20.98
CA LYS A 101 8.14 2.37 20.03
C LYS A 101 8.55 3.41 19.00
N HIS A 102 9.85 3.62 18.87
CA HIS A 102 10.47 4.53 17.91
C HIS A 102 11.29 3.73 16.90
N PHE A 103 11.29 4.19 15.65
CA PHE A 103 12.17 3.67 14.61
C PHE A 103 12.97 4.84 14.05
N MET A 104 14.28 4.82 14.25
CA MET A 104 15.17 5.91 13.80
C MET A 104 14.72 7.31 14.29
N GLY A 105 14.30 7.39 15.56
CA GLY A 105 13.81 8.63 16.17
C GLY A 105 12.37 9.01 15.82
N ARG A 106 11.66 8.22 15.01
CA ARG A 106 10.25 8.45 14.67
C ARG A 106 9.34 7.54 15.49
N PRO A 107 8.39 8.06 16.27
CA PRO A 107 7.42 7.21 16.96
C PRO A 107 6.57 6.46 15.92
N ILE A 108 6.34 5.16 16.14
CA ILE A 108 5.56 4.30 15.23
C ILE A 108 4.43 3.55 15.94
N LYS A 109 4.46 3.44 17.27
CA LYS A 109 3.42 2.78 18.04
C LYS A 109 3.46 3.23 19.51
N VAL A 110 2.28 3.43 20.09
CA VAL A 110 2.09 3.70 21.52
C VAL A 110 1.44 2.47 22.17
N GLU A 111 2.02 2.01 23.27
CA GLU A 111 1.50 0.94 24.13
C GLU A 111 1.52 1.34 25.60
N GLY A 112 0.86 0.56 26.46
CA GLY A 112 0.79 0.86 27.88
C GLY A 112 2.08 0.51 28.59
N ASN A 113 2.47 1.27 29.60
CA ASN A 113 3.59 0.88 30.44
C ASN A 113 3.15 -0.21 31.44
N PRO A 114 3.77 -1.42 31.45
CA PRO A 114 3.46 -2.47 32.42
C PRO A 114 3.76 -2.08 33.87
N PHE A 115 4.71 -1.16 34.07
CA PHE A 115 5.15 -0.72 35.41
C PHE A 115 4.36 0.48 35.93
N HIS A 116 3.48 1.07 35.12
CA HIS A 116 2.67 2.21 35.55
C HIS A 116 1.29 1.75 36.01
N PRO A 117 0.82 2.16 37.21
CA PRO A 117 -0.38 1.60 37.85
C PRO A 117 -1.67 1.87 37.06
N ALA A 118 -1.72 2.95 36.27
CA ALA A 118 -2.90 3.30 35.48
C ALA A 118 -3.03 2.50 34.17
N SER A 119 -1.92 2.06 33.57
CA SER A 119 -1.92 1.42 32.26
C SER A 119 -1.73 -0.09 32.34
N LEU A 120 -0.88 -0.58 33.24
CA LEU A 120 -0.59 -2.01 33.45
C LEU A 120 -0.31 -2.78 32.13
N GLY A 121 0.28 -2.11 31.15
CA GLY A 121 0.62 -2.68 29.84
C GLY A 121 -0.41 -2.44 28.73
N ALA A 122 -1.60 -1.90 29.04
CA ALA A 122 -2.65 -1.59 28.07
C ALA A 122 -2.78 -0.08 27.81
N THR A 123 -3.35 0.28 26.65
CA THR A 123 -3.64 1.66 26.24
C THR A 123 -5.10 1.84 25.86
N SER A 124 -5.62 3.05 26.04
CA SER A 124 -6.92 3.46 25.52
C SER A 124 -6.85 3.66 24.00
N ALA A 125 -8.01 3.66 23.33
CA ALA A 125 -8.08 3.96 21.90
C ALA A 125 -7.59 5.38 21.57
N ILE A 126 -7.81 6.33 22.49
CA ILE A 126 -7.35 7.71 22.36
C ILE A 126 -5.82 7.77 22.45
N ALA A 127 -5.22 7.10 23.44
CA ALA A 127 -3.77 7.02 23.58
C ALA A 127 -3.10 6.38 22.35
N GLN A 128 -3.71 5.36 21.74
CA GLN A 128 -3.20 4.78 20.49
C GLN A 128 -3.36 5.72 19.29
N ALA A 129 -4.43 6.53 19.26
CA ALA A 129 -4.71 7.48 18.19
C ALA A 129 -3.83 8.74 18.24
N GLU A 130 -3.13 9.02 19.35
CA GLU A 130 -2.17 10.14 19.44
C GLU A 130 -1.11 10.12 18.34
N LEU A 131 -0.72 8.93 17.89
CA LEU A 131 0.23 8.80 16.79
C LEU A 131 -0.28 9.47 15.52
N LEU A 132 -1.58 9.37 15.24
CA LEU A 132 -2.21 10.01 14.09
C LEU A 132 -2.25 11.53 14.27
N ASP A 133 -2.55 12.03 15.46
CA ASP A 133 -2.53 13.46 15.77
C ASP A 133 -1.12 14.06 15.63
N PHE A 134 -0.10 13.32 16.09
CA PHE A 134 1.31 13.72 15.95
C PHE A 134 1.73 13.87 14.48
N TYR A 135 1.21 13.00 13.60
CA TYR A 135 1.49 13.03 12.16
C TYR A 135 0.40 13.68 11.31
N ASP A 136 -0.58 14.39 11.91
CA ASP A 136 -1.65 15.05 11.13
C ASP A 136 -1.05 16.16 10.25
N PRO A 137 -1.22 16.12 8.91
CA PRO A 137 -0.76 17.17 8.01
C PRO A 137 -1.37 18.55 8.29
N ARG A 138 -2.52 18.61 8.96
CA ARG A 138 -3.22 19.85 9.32
C ARG A 138 -2.74 20.43 10.64
N ARG A 139 -1.82 19.76 11.34
CA ARG A 139 -1.24 20.26 12.59
C ARG A 139 -0.60 21.63 12.35
N SER A 140 -0.76 22.54 13.32
CA SER A 140 -0.19 23.88 13.23
C SER A 140 1.33 23.81 13.05
N TRP A 141 1.84 24.36 11.96
CA TRP A 141 3.27 24.39 11.63
C TRP A 141 3.98 25.64 12.17
N GLY A 142 3.22 26.65 12.60
CA GLY A 142 3.75 27.91 13.12
C GLY A 142 2.70 28.69 13.92
N VAL A 143 3.14 29.79 14.52
CA VAL A 143 2.27 30.73 15.22
C VAL A 143 1.58 31.61 14.17
N MET A 144 0.26 31.67 14.19
CA MET A 144 -0.49 32.67 13.41
C MET A 144 -0.47 33.98 14.19
N GLN A 145 0.13 35.02 13.60
CA GLN A 145 0.16 36.39 14.14
C GLN A 145 -1.11 37.16 13.75
#